data_AF-A0AAW0M6A5-F1
#
_entry.id   AF-A0AAW0M6A5-F1
#
_cell.length_a   1.000
_cell.length_b   1.000
_cell.length_c   1.000
_cell.angle_alpha   90.00
_cell.angle_beta   90.00
_cell.angle_gamma   90.00
#
_symmetry.space_group_name_H-M   'P 1'
#
loop_
_entity.id
_entity.type
_entity.pdbx_description
1 polymer ?
#
loop_
_entity_poly.entity_id
_entity_poly.type
_entity_poly.pdbx_seq_one_letter_code
_entity_poly.pdbx_strand_id
1 'polypeptide(L)'
;MGLKRTQFSLPQAFSPVTWNGRIAFAYDCYSDREAIPRWMPFISSVKILEDQPALSQWSLKYKAFGRDIKFSWLARNMQPIPNQKIHWRSLDGLPNR
;
A
#
# COMPACT_ATOMS: atom_id res chain seq x y z
N MET A 1 7.29 4.36 37.71
CA MET A 1 6.46 5.08 36.72
C MET A 1 7.21 5.07 35.40
N GLY A 2 6.82 4.23 34.45
CA GLY A 2 7.53 4.10 33.17
C GLY A 2 6.61 3.45 32.16
N LEU A 3 6.02 4.26 31.28
CA LEU A 3 5.11 3.79 30.23
C LEU A 3 5.84 2.76 29.37
N LYS A 4 5.45 1.48 29.48
CA LYS A 4 5.76 0.50 28.45
C LYS A 4 4.98 0.93 27.19
N ARG A 5 5.69 1.49 26.21
CA ARG A 5 5.15 1.68 24.86
C ARG A 5 4.82 0.31 24.31
N THR A 6 3.54 -0.01 24.25
CA THR A 6 3.03 -1.17 23.53
C THR A 6 3.40 -1.01 22.06
N GLN A 7 4.39 -1.77 21.63
CA GLN A 7 4.78 -1.87 20.23
C GLN A 7 3.71 -2.71 19.51
N PHE A 8 2.83 -2.04 18.76
CA PHE A 8 1.98 -2.73 17.79
C PHE A 8 2.83 -3.11 16.58
N SER A 9 3.49 -4.25 16.65
CA SER A 9 4.06 -4.93 15.49
C SER A 9 2.95 -5.76 14.86
N LEU A 10 2.39 -5.29 13.73
CA LEU A 10 1.58 -6.14 12.87
C LEU A 10 2.54 -7.16 12.22
N PRO A 11 2.36 -8.48 12.40
CA PRO A 11 3.12 -9.44 11.61
C PRO A 11 2.81 -9.18 10.13
N GLN A 12 3.82 -9.12 9.28
CA GLN A 12 3.62 -9.28 7.83
C GLN A 12 3.14 -10.72 7.57
N ALA A 13 1.86 -10.96 7.83
CA ALA A 13 1.21 -12.19 7.43
C ALA A 13 1.02 -12.12 5.92
N PHE A 14 1.88 -12.81 5.17
CA PHE A 14 1.58 -13.13 3.77
C PHE A 14 0.43 -14.14 3.77
N SER A 15 -0.79 -13.64 3.60
CA SER A 15 -1.96 -14.48 3.34
C SER A 15 -2.10 -14.66 1.83
N PRO A 16 -1.76 -15.84 1.27
CA PRO A 16 -1.92 -16.06 -0.16
C PRO A 16 -3.40 -16.03 -0.52
N VAL A 17 -3.73 -15.33 -1.61
CA VAL A 17 -5.07 -15.30 -2.20
C VAL A 17 -4.99 -15.95 -3.57
N THR A 18 -5.90 -16.85 -3.88
CA THR A 18 -6.01 -17.49 -5.20
C THR A 18 -6.91 -16.66 -6.12
N TRP A 19 -6.46 -16.44 -7.35
CA TRP A 19 -7.23 -15.78 -8.40
C TRP A 19 -7.57 -16.78 -9.51
N ASN A 20 -8.86 -16.85 -9.89
CA ASN A 20 -9.34 -17.81 -10.89
C ASN A 20 -9.26 -17.29 -12.35
N GLY A 21 -8.84 -16.05 -12.56
CA GLY A 21 -8.73 -15.44 -13.90
C GLY A 21 -7.31 -15.42 -14.46
N ARG A 22 -7.12 -14.72 -15.58
CA ARG A 22 -5.79 -14.54 -16.20
C ARG A 22 -4.87 -13.70 -15.31
N ILE A 23 -3.63 -14.14 -15.14
CA ILE A 23 -2.63 -13.41 -14.35
C ILE A 23 -2.31 -12.04 -14.93
N ALA A 24 -2.30 -11.90 -16.27
CA ALA A 24 -2.09 -10.62 -16.94
C ALA A 24 -3.12 -9.57 -16.53
N PHE A 25 -4.39 -9.97 -16.42
CA PHE A 25 -5.45 -9.07 -16.00
C PHE A 25 -5.23 -8.58 -14.55
N ALA A 26 -4.94 -9.50 -13.63
CA ALA A 26 -4.62 -9.12 -12.26
C ALA A 26 -3.38 -8.21 -12.21
N TYR A 27 -2.33 -8.57 -12.96
CA TYR A 27 -1.10 -7.80 -13.03
C TYR A 27 -1.33 -6.38 -13.55
N ASP A 28 -2.12 -6.21 -14.60
CA ASP A 28 -2.46 -4.90 -15.17
C ASP A 28 -3.22 -4.05 -14.16
N CYS A 29 -4.20 -4.62 -13.43
CA CYS A 29 -4.90 -3.93 -12.36
C CYS A 29 -3.94 -3.42 -11.28
N TYR A 30 -3.02 -4.26 -10.80
CA TYR A 30 -2.08 -3.86 -9.75
C TYR A 30 -0.91 -2.99 -10.26
N SER A 31 -0.65 -2.98 -11.57
CA SER A 31 0.37 -2.13 -12.19
C SER A 31 -0.08 -0.68 -12.29
N ASP A 32 -1.36 -0.45 -12.60
CA ASP A 32 -2.02 0.86 -12.51
C ASP A 32 -2.33 1.21 -11.05
N ARG A 33 -1.31 1.72 -10.37
CA ARG A 33 -1.38 2.07 -8.94
C ARG A 33 -2.41 3.15 -8.65
N GLU A 34 -2.60 4.10 -9.55
CA GLU A 34 -3.57 5.19 -9.35
C GLU A 34 -5.02 4.69 -9.42
N ALA A 35 -5.25 3.53 -10.04
CA ALA A 35 -6.55 2.88 -10.07
C ALA A 35 -6.87 2.05 -8.81
N ILE A 36 -5.90 1.76 -7.94
CA ILE A 36 -6.09 0.96 -6.70
C ILE A 36 -7.28 1.40 -5.84
N PRO A 37 -7.54 2.72 -5.62
CA PRO A 37 -8.71 3.18 -4.87
C PRO A 37 -10.06 2.68 -5.42
N ARG A 38 -10.13 2.24 -6.68
CA ARG A 38 -11.37 1.72 -7.30
C ARG A 38 -11.82 0.40 -6.68
N TRP A 39 -10.90 -0.42 -6.17
CA TRP A 39 -11.20 -1.74 -5.60
C TRP A 39 -10.70 -1.94 -4.17
N MET A 40 -9.87 -1.04 -3.64
CA MET A 40 -9.44 -1.01 -2.23
C MET A 40 -9.97 0.26 -1.55
N PRO A 41 -11.19 0.23 -0.97
CA PRO A 41 -11.89 1.43 -0.50
C PRO A 41 -11.25 2.14 0.70
N PHE A 42 -10.33 1.47 1.40
CA PHE A 42 -9.55 2.07 2.49
C PHE A 42 -8.40 2.94 1.97
N ILE A 43 -7.94 2.74 0.72
CA ILE A 43 -7.00 3.63 0.06
C ILE A 43 -7.79 4.76 -0.58
N SER A 44 -7.58 5.98 -0.13
CA SER A 44 -8.30 7.15 -0.65
C SER A 44 -7.65 7.72 -1.91
N SER A 45 -6.33 7.63 -2.04
CA SER A 45 -5.62 8.04 -3.25
C SER A 45 -4.25 7.38 -3.35
N VAL A 46 -3.80 7.22 -4.59
CA VAL A 46 -2.41 6.92 -4.92
C VAL A 46 -2.00 7.88 -6.02
N LYS A 47 -0.84 8.53 -5.84
CA LYS A 47 -0.29 9.49 -6.80
C LYS A 47 1.17 9.19 -7.09
N ILE A 48 1.53 9.06 -8.36
CA ILE A 48 2.93 8.97 -8.78
C ILE A 48 3.50 10.39 -8.83
N LEU A 49 4.68 10.61 -8.25
CA LEU A 49 5.30 11.94 -8.26
C LEU A 49 5.87 12.22 -9.66
N GLU A 50 5.46 13.32 -10.28
CA GLU A 50 5.90 13.71 -11.63
C GLU A 50 7.42 13.92 -11.69
N ASP A 51 8.00 14.56 -10.68
CA ASP A 51 9.44 14.80 -10.59
C ASP A 51 10.25 13.51 -10.32
N GLN A 52 9.63 12.51 -9.70
CA GLN A 52 10.28 11.28 -9.26
C GLN A 52 9.33 10.09 -9.46
N PRO A 53 9.25 9.52 -10.67
CA PRO A 53 8.30 8.45 -11.00
C PRO A 53 8.55 7.14 -10.22
N ALA A 54 9.75 7.00 -9.63
CA ALA A 54 10.06 5.92 -8.71
C ALA A 54 9.34 6.04 -7.35
N LEU A 55 8.74 7.19 -7.05
CA LEU A 55 8.01 7.45 -5.82
C LEU A 55 6.51 7.53 -6.07
N SER A 56 5.75 7.01 -5.12
CA SER A 56 4.31 7.14 -5.06
C SER A 56 3.89 7.59 -3.68
N GLN A 57 2.99 8.57 -3.62
CA GLN A 57 2.31 9.00 -2.41
C GLN A 57 0.99 8.25 -2.29
N TRP A 58 0.82 7.60 -1.16
CA TRP A 58 -0.39 6.85 -0.82
C TRP A 58 -1.11 7.57 0.29
N SER A 59 -2.44 7.57 0.22
CA SER A 59 -3.30 8.07 1.28
C SER A 59 -4.36 7.03 1.62
N LEU A 60 -4.60 6.87 2.92
CA LEU A 60 -5.57 5.97 3.49
C LEU A 60 -6.56 6.81 4.31
N LYS A 61 -7.85 6.51 4.13
CA LYS A 61 -8.94 7.15 4.88
C LYS A 61 -9.90 6.06 5.35
N TYR A 62 -10.08 5.96 6.65
CA TYR A 62 -11.04 5.02 7.23
C TYR A 62 -11.66 5.61 8.49
N LYS A 63 -12.86 5.14 8.80
CA LYS A 63 -13.56 5.48 10.04
C LYS A 63 -13.26 4.44 11.09
N ALA A 64 -12.70 4.86 12.21
CA ALA A 64 -12.53 4.02 13.38
C ALA A 64 -12.89 4.81 14.63
N PHE A 65 -13.57 4.16 15.59
CA PHE A 65 -13.97 4.77 16.86
C PHE A 65 -14.77 6.08 16.71
N GLY A 66 -15.61 6.18 15.66
CA GLY A 66 -16.41 7.38 15.37
C GLY A 66 -15.60 8.57 14.84
N ARG A 67 -14.32 8.40 14.49
CA ARG A 67 -13.46 9.45 13.94
C ARG A 67 -12.96 9.10 12.54
N ASP A 68 -12.82 10.11 11.69
CA ASP A 68 -12.13 9.98 10.41
C ASP A 68 -10.62 9.98 10.66
N ILE A 69 -9.96 8.85 10.38
CA ILE A 69 -8.50 8.74 10.42
C ILE A 69 -7.99 8.88 8.99
N LYS A 70 -7.02 9.78 8.80
CA LYS A 70 -6.30 9.96 7.54
C LYS A 70 -4.83 9.75 7.78
N PHE A 71 -4.20 8.98 6.90
CA PHE A 71 -2.78 8.70 6.97
C PHE A 71 -2.21 8.71 5.55
N SER A 72 -1.03 9.30 5.39
CA SER A 72 -0.35 9.35 4.09
C SER A 72 1.10 8.93 4.25
N TRP A 73 1.62 8.21 3.27
CA TRP A 73 3.01 7.74 3.25
C TRP A 73 3.60 7.81 1.84
N LEU A 74 4.92 7.89 1.79
CA LEU A 74 5.68 7.75 0.56
C LEU A 74 6.14 6.31 0.42
N ALA A 75 6.01 5.76 -0.78
CA ALA A 75 6.51 4.45 -1.14
C ALA A 75 7.41 4.55 -2.38
N ARG A 76 8.58 3.92 -2.31
CA ARG A 76 9.46 3.72 -3.46
C ARG A 76 9.02 2.47 -4.22
N ASN A 77 8.64 2.68 -5.47
CA ASN A 77 8.39 1.62 -6.44
C ASN A 77 9.72 0.96 -6.81
N MET A 78 9.74 -0.37 -6.78
CA MET A 78 10.89 -1.15 -7.22
C MET A 78 10.61 -1.82 -8.57
N GLN A 79 11.65 -2.30 -9.25
CA GLN A 79 11.54 -2.85 -10.59
C GLN A 79 10.59 -4.05 -10.61
N PRO A 80 9.46 -3.98 -11.33
CA PRO A 80 8.52 -5.09 -11.36
C PRO A 80 9.02 -6.21 -12.28
N ILE A 81 8.55 -7.43 -12.02
CA ILE A 81 8.73 -8.58 -12.90
C ILE A 81 7.37 -8.86 -13.55
N PRO A 82 7.21 -8.67 -14.87
CA PRO A 82 5.94 -8.82 -15.57
C PRO A 82 5.23 -10.14 -15.23
N ASN A 83 3.93 -10.05 -14.90
CA ASN A 83 3.07 -11.18 -14.54
C ASN A 83 3.57 -12.05 -13.36
N GLN A 84 4.51 -11.54 -12.54
CA GLN A 84 5.09 -12.30 -11.43
C GLN A 84 5.17 -11.50 -10.14
N LYS A 85 5.71 -10.27 -10.21
CA LYS A 85 6.03 -9.50 -9.01
C LYS A 85 5.84 -8.00 -9.21
N ILE A 86 5.08 -7.41 -8.30
CA ILE A 86 5.01 -5.97 -8.08
C ILE A 86 5.37 -5.76 -6.61
N HIS A 87 6.33 -4.88 -6.34
CA HIS A 87 6.77 -4.60 -4.98
C HIS A 87 7.18 -3.15 -4.81
N TRP A 88 7.06 -2.68 -3.58
CA TRP A 88 7.41 -1.33 -3.15
C TRP A 88 7.94 -1.38 -1.73
N ARG A 89 8.64 -0.31 -1.33
CA ARG A 89 9.13 -0.09 0.03
C ARG A 89 8.58 1.23 0.55
N SER A 90 7.93 1.21 1.71
CA SER A 90 7.57 2.44 2.40
C SER A 90 8.84 3.21 2.79
N LEU A 91 8.90 4.50 2.45
CA LEU A 91 9.99 5.41 2.82
C LEU A 91 9.69 6.16 4.11
N ASP A 92 8.41 6.34 4.45
CA ASP A 92 8.03 7.09 5.65
C ASP A 92 6.66 6.68 6.20
N GLY A 93 6.39 7.02 7.46
CA GLY A 93 5.06 6.98 8.09
C GLY A 93 4.57 5.64 8.66
N LEU A 94 5.03 4.48 8.18
CA LEU A 94 4.81 3.18 8.82
C LEU A 94 6.10 2.38 8.72
N PRO A 95 6.79 2.09 9.85
CA PRO A 95 8.03 1.34 9.81
C PRO A 95 7.76 -0.08 9.31
N ASN A 96 8.29 -0.38 8.13
CA ASN A 96 8.37 -1.74 7.61
C ASN A 96 9.66 -2.38 8.13
N ARG A 97 9.69 -2.71 9.44
CA ARG A 97 10.78 -3.44 10.09
C ARG A 97 10.28 -4.79 10.58
#